data_AF-A0A529ZIT8-F1
#
_entry.id   AF-A0A529ZIT8-F1
#
_cell.length_a   1.000
_cell.length_b   1.000
_cell.length_c   1.000
_cell.angle_alpha   90.00
_cell.angle_beta   90.00
_cell.angle_gamma   90.00
#
_symmetry.space_group_name_H-M   'P 1'
#
loop_
_entity.id
_entity.type
_entity.pdbx_description
1 polymer ?
#
loop_
_entity_poly.entity_id
_entity_poly.type
_entity_poly.pdbx_seq_one_letter_code
_entity_poly.pdbx_strand_id
1 'polypeptide(L)' 'MPSLTDTVIRHALKRVEMSQKQENLADGEGRGTGRLVLVLKPMPKRVTADWMAQQWRDGKRTKKKLGAY' A
#
# COMPACT_ATOMS: atom_id res chain seq x y z
N MET A 1 1.26 -9.41 13.37
CA MET A 1 0.49 -8.22 12.94
C MET A 1 1.41 -7.25 12.22
N PRO A 2 1.46 -7.28 10.88
CA PRO A 2 2.17 -6.29 10.09
C PRO A 2 1.53 -4.93 10.33
N SER A 3 2.34 -3.94 10.64
CA SER A 3 1.91 -2.56 10.83
C SER A 3 2.60 -1.63 9.83
N LEU A 4 1.87 -0.63 9.35
CA LEU A 4 2.40 0.41 8.47
C LEU A 4 3.21 1.42 9.30
N THR A 5 4.46 1.08 9.59
CA THR A 5 5.39 1.97 10.29
C THR A 5 6.17 2.86 9.32
N ASP A 6 6.61 4.03 9.78
CA ASP A 6 7.44 4.96 9.01
C ASP A 6 8.70 4.28 8.45
N THR A 7 9.37 3.47 9.26
CA THR A 7 10.55 2.68 8.84
C THR A 7 10.23 1.78 7.65
N VAL A 8 9.14 1.02 7.72
CA VAL A 8 8.73 0.11 6.63
C VAL A 8 8.42 0.90 5.35
N ILE A 9 7.74 2.05 5.49
CA ILE A 9 7.40 2.93 4.35
C ILE A 9 8.66 3.48 3.69
N ARG A 10 9.61 4.02 4.47
CA ARG A 10 10.89 4.55 3.95
C ARG A 10 11.71 3.50 3.22
N HIS A 11 11.77 2.28 3.74
CA HIS A 11 12.47 1.20 3.07
C HIS A 11 11.78 0.78 1.77
N ALA A 12 10.45 0.73 1.76
CA ALA A 12 9.69 0.40 0.56
C ALA A 12 9.84 1.46 -0.53
N LEU A 13 9.84 2.75 -0.18
CA LEU A 13 10.10 3.84 -1.13
C LEU A 13 11.43 3.63 -1.86
N LYS A 14 12.51 3.35 -1.12
CA LYS A 14 13.83 3.06 -1.71
C LYS A 14 13.81 1.83 -2.61
N ARG A 15 13.15 0.75 -2.18
CA ARG A 15 13.02 -0.47 -2.99
C ARG A 15 12.27 -0.22 -4.30
N VAL A 16 11.17 0.52 -4.24
CA VAL A 16 10.35 0.84 -5.42
C VAL A 16 11.12 1.75 -6.38
N GLU A 17 11.84 2.73 -5.85
CA GLU A 17 12.72 3.62 -6.63
C GLU A 17 13.81 2.82 -7.36
N MET A 18 14.49 1.90 -6.67
CA MET A 18 15.55 1.10 -7.28
C MET A 18 15.01 0.03 -8.26
N SER A 19 13.95 -0.66 -7.88
CA SER A 19 13.43 -1.80 -8.65
C SER A 19 12.50 -1.41 -9.79
N GLN A 20 11.98 -0.19 -9.76
CA GLN A 20 10.92 0.28 -10.67
C GLN A 20 9.71 -0.68 -10.69
N LYS A 21 9.43 -1.35 -9.56
CA LYS A 21 8.26 -2.22 -9.38
C LYS A 21 7.35 -1.66 -8.30
N GLN A 22 6.05 -1.71 -8.55
CA GLN A 22 5.04 -1.29 -7.57
C GLN A 22 5.07 -2.20 -6.34
N GLU A 23 4.94 -1.60 -5.15
CA GLU A 23 4.82 -2.32 -3.89
C GLU A 23 3.50 -1.97 -3.18
N ASN A 24 2.87 -2.96 -2.54
CA ASN A 24 1.65 -2.77 -1.74
C ASN A 24 1.95 -3.15 -0.29
N LEU A 25 1.91 -2.17 0.60
CA LEU A 25 2.09 -2.37 2.03
C LEU A 25 0.72 -2.38 2.72
N ALA A 26 0.38 -3.44 3.44
CA ALA A 26 -0.91 -3.58 4.13
C ALA A 26 -0.74 -3.60 5.64
N ASP A 27 -1.69 -3.01 6.35
CA ASP A 27 -1.79 -3.04 7.82
C ASP A 27 -2.75 -4.16 8.26
N GLY A 28 -2.24 -5.14 9.03
CA GLY A 28 -2.97 -6.30 9.56
C GLY A 28 -3.01 -7.59 8.70
N GLU A 29 -3.61 -8.66 9.27
CA GLU A 29 -3.72 -10.01 8.67
C GLU A 29 -5.20 -10.48 8.52
N GLY A 30 -5.46 -11.55 7.74
CA GLY A 30 -6.74 -12.29 7.70
C GLY A 30 -7.75 -11.95 6.58
N ARG A 31 -9.05 -12.21 6.79
CA ARG A 31 -10.20 -11.77 5.95
C ARG A 31 -11.22 -11.02 6.84
N GLY A 32 -11.04 -9.71 7.03
CA GLY A 32 -11.86 -8.88 7.94
C GLY A 32 -12.06 -7.45 7.43
N THR A 33 -12.94 -6.69 8.10
CA THR A 33 -13.43 -5.34 7.74
C THR A 33 -12.29 -4.32 7.64
N GLY A 34 -12.09 -3.72 6.44
CA GLY A 34 -11.29 -2.50 6.22
C GLY A 34 -9.81 -2.51 6.66
N ARG A 35 -8.88 -2.64 5.71
CA ARG A 35 -7.43 -2.46 5.91
C ARG A 35 -6.90 -1.21 5.25
N LEU A 36 -5.99 -0.52 5.92
CA LEU A 36 -5.19 0.50 5.25
C LEU A 36 -4.12 -0.19 4.38
N VAL A 37 -4.01 0.24 3.14
CA VAL A 37 -3.02 -0.23 2.18
C VAL A 37 -2.36 0.99 1.55
N LEU A 38 -1.04 1.07 1.64
CA LEU A 38 -0.23 2.04 0.91
C LEU A 38 0.28 1.40 -0.37
N VAL A 39 -0.05 2.00 -1.51
CA VAL A 39 0.42 1.56 -2.82
C VAL A 39 1.49 2.52 -3.31
N LEU A 40 2.72 2.04 -3.44
CA LEU A 40 3.85 2.82 -3.93
C LEU A 40 4.11 2.50 -5.39
N LYS A 41 3.97 3.50 -6.26
CA LYS A 41 4.13 3.36 -7.71
C LYS A 41 5.37 4.12 -8.18
N PRO A 42 6.29 3.46 -8.92
CA PRO A 42 7.40 4.14 -9.54
C PRO A 42 6.89 5.03 -10.69
N MET A 43 7.46 6.22 -10.79
CA MET A 43 7.29 7.16 -11.90
C MET A 43 8.68 7.56 -12.42
N PRO A 44 8.81 8.08 -13.66
CA PRO A 44 10.14 8.37 -14.23
C PRO A 44 11.04 9.28 -13.41
N LYS A 45 10.48 10.16 -12.56
CA LYS A 45 11.23 11.14 -11.75
C LYS A 45 10.95 11.08 -10.25
N ARG A 46 10.09 10.15 -9.79
CA ARG A 46 9.65 10.07 -8.38
C ARG A 46 8.94 8.75 -8.08
N VAL A 47 8.63 8.52 -6.81
CA VAL A 47 7.66 7.49 -6.39
C VAL A 47 6.40 8.20 -5.91
N THR A 48 5.23 7.76 -6.35
CA THR A 48 3.93 8.25 -5.86
C THR A 48 3.31 7.27 -4.89
N ALA A 49 2.54 7.76 -3.94
CA ALA A 49 1.92 6.98 -2.89
C ALA A 49 0.39 7.15 -2.91
N ASP A 50 -0.34 6.05 -3.09
CA ASP A 50 -1.81 6.03 -2.98
C ASP A 50 -2.23 5.33 -1.69
N TRP A 51 -2.96 6.04 -0.82
CA TRP A 51 -3.61 5.46 0.35
C TRP A 51 -4.93 4.82 -0.06
N MET A 52 -5.12 3.56 0.29
CA MET A 52 -6.30 2.77 -0.07
C MET A 52 -6.89 2.09 1.17
N ALA A 53 -8.21 2.07 1.28
CA ALA A 53 -8.92 1.16 2.17
C ALA A 53 -9.27 -0.12 1.40
N GLN A 54 -8.75 -1.27 1.83
CA GLN A 54 -9.10 -2.58 1.30
C GLN A 54 -10.16 -3.24 2.17
N GLN A 55 -11.28 -3.67 1.58
CA GLN A 55 -12.33 -4.41 2.28
C GLN A 55 -12.49 -5.80 1.68
N TRP A 56 -12.88 -6.77 2.52
CA TRP A 56 -13.37 -8.06 2.06
C TRP A 56 -14.89 -8.00 2.00
N ARG A 57 -15.46 -8.13 0.80
CA ARG A 57 -16.92 -8.16 0.60
C ARG A 57 -17.24 -9.22 -0.44
N ASP A 58 -18.26 -10.04 -0.20
CA ASP A 58 -18.77 -11.05 -1.14
C ASP A 58 -17.68 -11.99 -1.70
N GLY A 59 -16.78 -12.44 -0.82
CA GLY A 59 -15.68 -13.33 -1.19
C GLY A 59 -14.53 -12.66 -1.97
N LYS A 60 -14.60 -11.35 -2.23
CA LYS A 60 -13.63 -10.60 -3.05
C LYS A 60 -12.98 -9.46 -2.26
N ARG A 61 -11.75 -9.13 -2.67
CA ARG A 61 -11.04 -7.93 -2.21
C ARG A 61 -11.53 -6.74 -3.03
N THR A 62 -12.03 -5.72 -2.36
CA THR A 62 -12.31 -4.41 -2.99
C THR A 62 -11.38 -3.37 -2.37
N LYS A 63 -10.91 -2.40 -3.17
CA LYS A 63 -10.09 -1.29 -2.69
C LYS A 63 -10.77 0.03 -3.04
N LYS A 64 -10.82 0.95 -2.08
CA LYS A 64 -11.28 2.33 -2.28
C LYS A 64 -10.11 3.28 -2.00
N LYS A 65 -9.83 4.19 -2.92
CA LYS A 65 -8.80 5.21 -2.73
C LYS A 65 -9.25 6.24 -1.69
N LEU A 66 -8.37 6.54 -0.75
CA LEU A 66 -8.57 7.54 0.31
C LEU A 66 -7.86 8.85 -0.05
N GLY A 67 -6.67 8.76 -0.65
CA GLY A 67 -5.85 9.91 -1.02
C GLY A 67 -4.62 9.53 -1.82
N ALA A 68 -3.89 10.54 -2.30
CA ALA A 68 -2.62 10.39 -3.01
C ALA A 68 -1.60 11.39 -2.48
N TYR A 69 -0.33 11.05 -2.58
CA TYR A 69 0.83 11.90 -2.26
C TYR A 69 1.96 11.68 -3.26
#